data_AF-A0A1Y3QP51-F1
#
_entry.id   AF-A0A1Y3QP51-F1
#
_cell.length_a   1.000
_cell.length_b   1.000
_cell.length_c   1.000
_cell.angle_alpha   90.00
_cell.angle_beta   90.00
_cell.angle_gamma   90.00
#
_symmetry.space_group_name_H-M   'P 1'
#
loop_
_entity.id
_entity.type
_entity.pdbx_description
1 polymer ?
#
loop_
_entity_poly.entity_id
_entity_poly.type
_entity_poly.pdbx_seq_one_letter_code
_entity_poly.pdbx_strand_id
1 'polypeptide(L)'
;MRPEDRYDSLIQFYAARYGLDWQRIKRQIQAESNFDPKAVSPAGARGLAQWMPASWREWDDHDGIPALDDPHNPEEAIEAMCRYMAFLYSRFGEIPDPDERWKFAVASYNAGRGNINRCLSLAREACGQPASYAAWEAAGRPPGQWQTWEYTSQFLHRVTGKHAQETIAYVRRIMG
;
A
#
# COMPACT_ATOMS: atom_id res chain seq x y z
N MET A 1 27.45 11.09 2.52
CA MET A 1 26.01 10.76 2.46
C MET A 1 25.85 9.67 1.42
N ARG A 2 25.19 8.56 1.73
CA ARG A 2 24.97 7.50 0.76
C ARG A 2 23.83 7.94 -0.19
N PRO A 3 23.82 7.53 -1.47
CA PRO A 3 22.78 7.92 -2.41
C PRO A 3 21.35 7.69 -1.90
N GLU A 4 21.14 6.61 -1.13
CA GLU A 4 19.86 6.23 -0.52
C GLU A 4 19.39 7.14 0.62
N ASP A 5 20.26 7.98 1.18
CA ASP A 5 19.93 8.89 2.28
C ASP A 5 19.51 10.29 1.78
N ARG A 6 19.57 10.52 0.46
CA ARG A 6 19.30 11.82 -0.19
C ARG A 6 17.94 12.42 0.18
N TYR A 7 16.94 11.57 0.39
CA TYR A 7 15.56 11.99 0.61
C TYR A 7 15.10 11.82 2.06
N ASP A 8 16.00 11.45 2.99
CA ASP A 8 15.61 11.09 4.36
C ASP A 8 14.87 12.21 5.08
N SER A 9 15.31 13.47 4.95
CA SER A 9 14.62 14.60 5.58
C SER A 9 13.20 14.79 5.06
N LEU A 10 12.98 14.62 3.75
CA LEU A 10 11.64 14.71 3.14
C LEU A 10 10.77 13.53 3.58
N ILE A 11 11.32 12.32 3.55
CA ILE A 11 10.61 11.10 3.98
C ILE A 11 10.21 11.21 5.46
N GLN A 12 11.12 11.67 6.33
CA GLN A 12 10.83 11.87 7.75
C GLN A 12 9.76 12.94 7.97
N PHE A 13 9.86 14.08 7.27
CA PHE A 13 8.90 15.17 7.38
C PHE A 13 7.48 14.72 7.01
N TYR A 14 7.30 14.12 5.83
CA TYR A 14 5.98 13.70 5.38
C TYR A 14 5.46 12.47 6.12
N ALA A 15 6.30 11.49 6.42
CA ALA A 15 5.88 10.36 7.24
C ALA A 15 5.36 10.83 8.61
N ALA A 16 6.05 11.77 9.27
CA ALA A 16 5.58 12.36 10.52
C ALA A 16 4.26 13.11 10.35
N ARG A 17 4.11 13.91 9.28
CA ARG A 17 2.86 14.63 8.96
C ARG A 17 1.64 13.71 8.83
N TYR A 18 1.83 12.50 8.32
CA TYR A 18 0.77 11.51 8.12
C TYR A 18 0.74 10.40 9.18
N GLY A 19 1.55 10.48 10.24
CA GLY A 19 1.59 9.50 11.33
C GLY A 19 2.12 8.13 10.93
N LEU A 20 3.08 8.07 10.00
CA LEU A 20 3.66 6.85 9.46
C LEU A 20 5.10 6.64 9.93
N ASP A 21 5.54 5.38 9.91
CA ASP A 21 6.94 5.01 10.11
C ASP A 21 7.75 5.34 8.84
N TRP A 22 8.61 6.35 8.94
CA TRP A 22 9.43 6.84 7.83
C TRP A 22 10.36 5.75 7.27
N GLN A 23 10.78 4.76 8.06
CA GLN A 23 11.64 3.67 7.59
C GLN A 23 10.88 2.71 6.67
N ARG A 24 9.57 2.53 6.91
CA ARG A 24 8.72 1.74 6.01
C ARG A 24 8.51 2.45 4.68
N ILE A 25 8.29 3.76 4.71
CA ILE A 25 8.20 4.58 3.50
C ILE A 25 9.52 4.55 2.72
N LYS A 26 10.67 4.72 3.39
CA LYS A 26 12.00 4.63 2.76
C LYS A 26 12.21 3.28 2.06
N ARG A 27 11.87 2.16 2.74
CA ARG A 27 11.94 0.81 2.13
C ARG A 27 11.02 0.67 0.92
N GLN A 28 9.83 1.25 0.98
CA GLN A 28 8.90 1.23 -0.14
C GLN A 28 9.43 2.02 -1.34
N ILE A 29 9.93 3.26 -1.15
CA ILE A 29 10.57 4.04 -2.22
C ILE A 29 11.76 3.29 -2.83
N GLN A 30 12.58 2.64 -1.98
CA GLN A 30 13.67 1.80 -2.47
C GLN A 30 13.16 0.66 -3.36
N ALA A 31 12.08 0.00 -2.96
CA ALA A 31 11.45 -1.08 -3.71
C ALA A 31 10.82 -0.59 -5.04
N GLU A 32 10.35 0.66 -5.09
CA GLU A 32 9.72 1.25 -6.27
C GLU A 32 10.72 1.67 -7.35
N SER A 33 11.71 2.50 -6.99
CA SER A 33 12.62 3.08 -7.99
C SER A 33 14.10 3.00 -7.61
N ASN A 34 14.43 2.40 -6.46
CA ASN A 34 15.76 2.49 -5.86
C ASN A 34 16.25 3.95 -5.76
N PHE A 35 15.33 4.84 -5.37
CA PHE A 35 15.56 6.28 -5.23
C PHE A 35 15.87 7.03 -6.54
N ASP A 36 15.50 6.49 -7.70
CA ASP A 36 15.58 7.21 -8.98
C ASP A 36 14.31 8.04 -9.24
N PRO A 37 14.38 9.39 -9.21
CA PRO A 37 13.23 10.25 -9.51
C PRO A 37 12.87 10.28 -11.00
N LYS A 38 13.74 9.76 -11.89
CA LYS A 38 13.49 9.70 -13.33
C LYS A 38 12.97 8.35 -13.80
N ALA A 39 12.79 7.39 -12.88
CA ALA A 39 12.34 6.05 -13.21
C ALA A 39 10.99 6.07 -13.94
N VAL A 40 10.90 5.30 -15.02
CA VAL A 40 9.66 5.02 -15.73
C VAL A 40 9.55 3.52 -15.98
N SER A 41 8.50 2.89 -15.44
CA SER A 41 8.29 1.45 -15.66
C SER A 41 7.77 1.16 -17.08
N PRO A 42 7.87 -0.10 -17.56
CA PRO A 42 7.24 -0.50 -18.82
C PRO A 42 5.72 -0.27 -18.88
N ALA A 43 5.06 -0.27 -17.72
CA ALA A 43 3.63 0.03 -17.59
C ALA A 43 3.33 1.53 -17.55
N GLY A 44 4.35 2.38 -17.46
CA GLY A 44 4.23 3.84 -17.44
C GLY A 44 4.15 4.46 -16.04
N ALA A 45 4.49 3.72 -14.99
CA ALA A 45 4.62 4.24 -13.63
C ALA A 45 5.82 5.19 -13.53
N ARG A 46 5.72 6.31 -12.80
CA ARG A 46 6.71 7.40 -12.84
C ARG A 46 7.27 7.80 -11.48
N GLY A 47 8.55 8.13 -11.47
CA GLY A 47 9.25 8.79 -10.37
C GLY A 47 9.52 7.92 -9.15
N LEU A 48 9.86 8.56 -8.02
CA LEU A 48 10.33 7.88 -6.81
C LEU A 48 9.37 6.81 -6.29
N ALA A 49 8.08 7.10 -6.34
CA ALA A 49 7.04 6.26 -5.80
C ALA A 49 6.29 5.44 -6.88
N GLN A 50 6.78 5.46 -8.13
CA GLN A 50 6.20 4.73 -9.27
C GLN A 50 4.68 4.94 -9.39
N TRP A 51 4.27 6.19 -9.47
CA TRP A 51 2.86 6.55 -9.63
C TRP A 51 2.36 6.24 -11.04
N MET A 52 1.24 5.54 -11.15
CA MET A 52 0.51 5.43 -12.41
C MET A 52 -0.20 6.77 -12.72
N PRO A 53 -0.22 7.26 -13.97
CA PRO A 53 -0.84 8.54 -14.32
C PRO A 53 -2.33 8.65 -13.97
N ALA A 54 -3.05 7.53 -13.89
CA ALA A 54 -4.44 7.51 -13.44
C ALA A 54 -4.55 7.71 -11.91
N SER A 55 -3.75 6.96 -11.14
CA SER A 55 -3.72 7.05 -9.68
C SER A 55 -3.22 8.41 -9.20
N TRP A 56 -2.24 9.00 -9.89
CA TRP A 56 -1.77 10.35 -9.60
C TRP A 56 -2.94 11.35 -9.64
N ARG A 57 -3.70 11.39 -10.75
CA ARG A 57 -4.86 12.28 -10.92
C ARG A 57 -6.01 12.01 -9.95
N GLU A 58 -6.21 10.75 -9.54
CA GLU A 58 -7.28 10.40 -8.60
C GLU A 58 -6.97 10.87 -7.17
N TRP A 59 -5.70 10.79 -6.75
CA TRP A 59 -5.24 11.20 -5.42
C TRP A 59 -4.94 12.69 -5.30
N ASP A 60 -4.70 13.33 -6.44
CA ASP A 60 -4.55 14.77 -6.60
C ASP A 60 -5.76 15.56 -6.08
N ASP A 61 -6.96 15.09 -6.43
CA ASP A 61 -8.23 15.79 -6.18
C ASP A 61 -8.96 15.30 -4.90
N HIS A 62 -8.33 14.40 -4.14
CA HIS A 62 -8.90 13.91 -2.89
C HIS A 62 -8.73 14.98 -1.78
N ASP A 63 -9.62 15.02 -0.79
CA ASP A 63 -9.51 15.76 0.49
C ASP A 63 -9.12 17.26 0.51
N GLY A 64 -9.14 17.99 -0.61
CA GLY A 64 -8.88 19.44 -0.64
C GLY A 64 -7.43 19.84 -0.31
N ILE A 65 -6.47 18.94 -0.48
CA ILE A 65 -5.03 19.21 -0.42
C ILE A 65 -4.58 19.70 -1.80
N PRO A 66 -3.62 20.64 -1.91
CA PRO A 66 -3.15 21.13 -3.21
C PRO A 66 -2.74 19.99 -4.13
N ALA A 67 -3.04 20.19 -5.41
CA ALA A 67 -2.63 19.27 -6.45
C ALA A 67 -1.10 19.12 -6.47
N LEU A 68 -0.65 17.90 -6.72
CA LEU A 68 0.71 17.51 -7.01
C LEU A 68 0.82 17.42 -8.54
N ASP A 69 1.72 18.22 -9.10
CA ASP A 69 1.78 18.50 -10.53
C ASP A 69 2.72 17.54 -11.28
N ASP A 70 3.75 17.01 -10.61
CA ASP A 70 4.80 16.21 -11.24
C ASP A 70 5.21 14.96 -10.42
N PRO A 71 4.89 13.73 -10.87
CA PRO A 71 5.36 12.52 -10.20
C PRO A 71 6.89 12.33 -10.24
N HIS A 72 7.62 13.09 -11.07
CA HIS A 72 9.09 13.12 -11.08
C HIS A 72 9.67 14.09 -10.06
N ASN A 73 8.88 15.03 -9.50
CA ASN A 73 9.31 15.86 -8.39
C ASN A 73 9.42 14.99 -7.13
N PRO A 74 10.62 14.88 -6.52
CA PRO A 74 10.82 14.05 -5.33
C PRO A 74 9.91 14.39 -4.16
N GLU A 75 9.73 15.68 -3.88
CA GLU A 75 8.96 16.16 -2.73
C GLU A 75 7.48 15.79 -2.89
N GLU A 76 6.91 16.09 -4.05
CA GLU A 76 5.53 15.77 -4.40
C GLU A 76 5.29 14.25 -4.41
N ALA A 77 6.19 13.47 -5.03
CA ALA A 77 6.07 12.02 -5.07
C ALA A 77 6.09 11.38 -3.67
N ILE A 78 6.92 11.90 -2.76
CA ILE A 78 7.02 11.43 -1.37
C ILE A 78 5.78 11.83 -0.57
N GLU A 79 5.31 13.07 -0.70
CA GLU A 79 4.07 13.53 -0.06
C GLU A 79 2.89 12.67 -0.50
N ALA A 80 2.72 12.48 -1.81
CA ALA A 80 1.68 11.62 -2.38
C ALA A 80 1.72 10.22 -1.78
N MET A 81 2.91 9.59 -1.75
CA MET A 81 3.07 8.23 -1.25
C MET A 81 2.68 8.14 0.22
N CYS A 82 3.16 9.06 1.06
CA CYS A 82 2.82 9.07 2.48
C CYS A 82 1.32 9.26 2.67
N ARG A 83 0.72 10.21 1.96
CA ARG A 83 -0.72 10.47 2.00
C ARG A 83 -1.53 9.23 1.62
N TYR A 84 -1.19 8.58 0.52
CA TYR A 84 -1.92 7.41 0.05
C TYR A 84 -1.72 6.19 0.95
N MET A 85 -0.51 5.99 1.46
CA MET A 85 -0.25 4.91 2.42
C MET A 85 -1.01 5.12 3.73
N ALA A 86 -1.13 6.35 4.24
CA ALA A 86 -1.96 6.66 5.39
C ALA A 86 -3.44 6.34 5.14
N PHE A 87 -3.96 6.70 3.97
CA PHE A 87 -5.30 6.30 3.56
C PHE A 87 -5.44 4.78 3.53
N LEU A 88 -4.58 4.06 2.81
CA LEU A 88 -4.66 2.61 2.68
C LEU A 88 -4.61 1.93 4.04
N TYR A 89 -3.68 2.33 4.90
CA TYR A 89 -3.55 1.82 6.26
C TYR A 89 -4.83 2.06 7.08
N SER A 90 -5.42 3.26 7.00
CA SER A 90 -6.68 3.57 7.70
C SER A 90 -7.87 2.71 7.25
N ARG A 91 -7.85 2.21 6.00
CA ARG A 91 -8.94 1.40 5.44
C ARG A 91 -8.94 -0.05 5.91
N PHE A 92 -7.89 -0.51 6.60
CA PHE A 92 -7.76 -1.88 7.12
C PHE A 92 -7.92 -1.94 8.64
N GLY A 93 -8.91 -1.22 9.17
CA GLY A 93 -9.23 -1.20 10.60
C GLY A 93 -9.65 -2.58 11.15
N GLU A 94 -10.07 -3.50 10.29
CA GLU A 94 -10.37 -4.88 10.65
C GLU A 94 -9.13 -5.75 10.92
N ILE A 95 -7.92 -5.23 10.65
CA ILE A 95 -6.65 -5.90 10.93
C ILE A 95 -6.05 -5.25 12.18
N PRO A 96 -6.15 -5.85 13.38
CA PRO A 96 -5.75 -5.19 14.63
C PRO A 96 -4.24 -5.06 14.78
N ASP A 97 -3.48 -6.03 14.26
CA ASP A 97 -2.02 -6.04 14.31
C ASP A 97 -1.46 -4.97 13.32
N PRO A 98 -0.65 -4.01 13.79
CA PRO A 98 -0.09 -2.94 12.94
C PRO A 98 0.81 -3.42 11.81
N ASP A 99 1.55 -4.51 12.01
CA ASP A 99 2.48 -5.05 11.01
C ASP A 99 1.72 -5.80 9.92
N GLU A 100 0.72 -6.59 10.30
CA GLU A 100 -0.22 -7.19 9.36
C GLU A 100 -0.99 -6.10 8.59
N ARG A 101 -1.52 -5.09 9.29
CA ARG A 101 -2.24 -3.97 8.64
C ARG A 101 -1.37 -3.26 7.62
N TRP A 102 -0.09 -3.07 7.92
CA TRP A 102 0.86 -2.50 6.98
C TRP A 102 1.10 -3.39 5.75
N LYS A 103 1.20 -4.73 5.93
CA LYS A 103 1.28 -5.67 4.79
C LYS A 103 0.09 -5.54 3.85
N PHE A 104 -1.14 -5.41 4.38
CA PHE A 104 -2.35 -5.20 3.57
C PHE A 104 -2.36 -3.85 2.85
N ALA A 105 -1.87 -2.78 3.51
CA ALA A 105 -1.73 -1.47 2.88
C ALA A 105 -0.72 -1.49 1.72
N VAL A 106 0.47 -2.06 1.95
CA VAL A 106 1.52 -2.24 0.92
C VAL A 106 1.01 -3.11 -0.23
N ALA A 107 0.33 -4.21 0.07
CA ALA A 107 -0.27 -5.06 -0.96
C ALA A 107 -1.31 -4.29 -1.80
N SER A 108 -2.08 -3.41 -1.17
CA SER A 108 -3.09 -2.58 -1.85
C SER A 108 -2.48 -1.50 -2.72
N TYR A 109 -1.29 -1.00 -2.37
CA TYR A 109 -0.53 -0.07 -3.22
C TYR A 109 -0.15 -0.74 -4.55
N ASN A 110 0.31 -1.99 -4.50
CA ASN A 110 0.72 -2.74 -5.69
C ASN A 110 -0.45 -3.34 -6.48
N ALA A 111 -1.40 -4.00 -5.82
CA ALA A 111 -2.45 -4.78 -6.47
C ALA A 111 -3.81 -4.07 -6.53
N GLY A 112 -3.93 -2.89 -5.92
CA GLY A 112 -5.19 -2.19 -5.74
C GLY A 112 -6.03 -2.74 -4.57
N ARG A 113 -6.57 -1.84 -3.74
CA ARG A 113 -7.39 -2.18 -2.56
C ARG A 113 -8.60 -3.07 -2.87
N GLY A 114 -9.24 -2.92 -4.03
CA GLY A 114 -10.38 -3.75 -4.42
C GLY A 114 -10.03 -5.24 -4.50
N ASN A 115 -8.84 -5.57 -5.03
CA ASN A 115 -8.35 -6.94 -5.11
C ASN A 115 -8.02 -7.49 -3.72
N ILE A 116 -7.39 -6.69 -2.86
CA ILE A 116 -7.09 -7.09 -1.48
C ILE A 116 -8.39 -7.32 -0.67
N ASN A 117 -9.39 -6.46 -0.82
CA ASN A 117 -10.71 -6.65 -0.20
C ASN A 117 -11.39 -7.94 -0.67
N ARG A 118 -11.26 -8.29 -1.96
CA ARG A 118 -11.78 -9.56 -2.48
C ARG A 118 -11.04 -10.76 -1.88
N CYS A 119 -9.73 -10.67 -1.68
CA CYS A 119 -8.96 -11.71 -0.98
C CYS A 119 -9.42 -11.84 0.48
N LEU A 120 -9.61 -10.74 1.20
CA LEU A 120 -10.13 -10.73 2.57
C LEU A 120 -11.54 -11.36 2.64
N SER A 121 -12.40 -11.06 1.66
CA SER A 121 -13.74 -11.67 1.58
C SER A 121 -13.67 -13.20 1.46
N LEU A 122 -12.81 -13.71 0.57
CA LEU A 122 -12.62 -15.16 0.38
C LEU A 122 -11.96 -15.80 1.62
N ALA A 123 -11.02 -15.11 2.25
CA ALA A 123 -10.32 -15.60 3.44
C ALA A 123 -11.26 -15.68 4.66
N ARG A 124 -12.14 -14.69 4.87
CA ARG A 124 -13.18 -14.76 5.91
C ARG A 124 -14.11 -15.94 5.71
N GLU A 125 -14.60 -16.12 4.48
CA GLU A 125 -15.47 -17.24 4.12
C GLU A 125 -14.79 -18.59 4.37
N ALA A 126 -13.51 -18.72 4.01
CA ALA A 126 -12.72 -19.94 4.27
C ALA A 126 -12.49 -20.21 5.76
N CYS A 127 -12.54 -19.18 6.61
CA CYS A 127 -12.54 -19.30 8.08
C CYS A 127 -13.94 -19.52 8.67
N GLY A 128 -14.98 -19.72 7.85
CA GLY A 128 -16.36 -19.88 8.30
C GLY A 128 -17.00 -18.60 8.84
N GLN A 129 -16.47 -17.43 8.47
CA GLN A 129 -16.97 -16.12 8.88
C GLN A 129 -17.71 -15.41 7.75
N PRO A 130 -18.54 -14.39 8.05
CA PRO A 130 -19.21 -13.63 7.01
C PRO A 130 -18.21 -12.97 6.04
N ALA A 131 -18.44 -13.16 4.74
CA ALA A 131 -17.52 -12.73 3.70
C ALA A 131 -17.42 -11.19 3.61
N SER A 132 -18.55 -10.48 3.66
CA SER A 132 -18.57 -9.02 3.57
C SER A 132 -18.15 -8.36 4.88
N TYR A 133 -17.46 -7.22 4.78
CA TYR A 133 -17.06 -6.42 5.96
C TYR A 133 -18.26 -6.09 6.85
N ALA A 134 -19.36 -5.62 6.25
CA ALA A 134 -20.55 -5.21 6.99
C ALA A 134 -21.20 -6.38 7.76
N ALA A 135 -21.25 -7.58 7.17
CA ALA A 135 -21.80 -8.75 7.85
C ALA A 135 -20.86 -9.26 8.95
N TRP A 136 -19.54 -9.21 8.73
CA TRP A 136 -18.55 -9.56 9.75
C TRP A 136 -18.60 -8.60 10.93
N GLU A 137 -18.77 -7.30 10.66
CA GLU A 137 -18.95 -6.27 11.69
C GLU A 137 -20.24 -6.49 12.49
N ALA A 138 -21.36 -6.75 11.81
CA ALA A 138 -22.64 -7.08 12.45
C ALA A 138 -22.58 -8.37 13.28
N ALA A 139 -21.71 -9.31 12.93
CA ALA A 139 -21.45 -10.53 13.69
C ALA A 139 -20.55 -10.32 14.93
N GLY A 140 -20.24 -9.07 15.30
CA GLY A 140 -19.44 -8.74 16.48
C GLY A 140 -17.93 -8.77 16.25
N ARG A 141 -17.48 -8.65 14.99
CA ARG A 141 -16.06 -8.60 14.60
C ARG A 141 -15.23 -9.79 15.11
N PRO A 142 -15.65 -11.05 14.87
CA PRO A 142 -14.89 -12.21 15.34
C PRO A 142 -13.48 -12.21 14.74
N PRO A 143 -12.42 -12.44 15.54
CA PRO A 143 -11.07 -12.53 15.02
C PRO A 143 -10.90 -13.81 14.19
N GLY A 144 -9.89 -13.85 13.31
CA GLY A 144 -9.63 -15.05 12.51
C GLY A 144 -8.30 -15.01 11.78
N GLN A 145 -7.85 -16.17 11.32
CA GLN A 145 -6.58 -16.32 10.61
C GLN A 145 -6.50 -15.45 9.34
N TRP A 146 -7.66 -15.15 8.72
CA TRP A 146 -7.79 -14.21 7.61
C TRP A 146 -7.24 -12.79 7.89
N GLN A 147 -7.06 -12.41 9.16
CA GLN A 147 -6.44 -11.15 9.53
C GLN A 147 -4.92 -11.15 9.36
N THR A 148 -4.32 -12.27 8.94
CA THR A 148 -2.89 -12.37 8.61
C THR A 148 -2.66 -12.36 7.11
N TRP A 149 -1.58 -11.72 6.68
CA TRP A 149 -1.12 -11.67 5.30
C TRP A 149 -0.72 -13.05 4.79
N GLU A 150 -0.06 -13.86 5.63
CA GLU A 150 0.34 -15.21 5.26
C GLU A 150 -0.85 -16.07 4.82
N TYR A 151 -1.99 -15.95 5.53
CA TYR A 151 -3.19 -16.67 5.15
C TYR A 151 -3.91 -16.01 3.96
N THR A 152 -4.16 -14.70 4.02
CA THR A 152 -4.98 -14.03 3.00
C THR A 152 -4.29 -13.94 1.64
N SER A 153 -2.96 -13.84 1.60
CA SER A 153 -2.21 -13.81 0.34
C SER A 153 -2.37 -15.11 -0.48
N GLN A 154 -2.73 -16.23 0.16
CA GLN A 154 -3.02 -17.48 -0.55
C GLN A 154 -4.20 -17.34 -1.50
N PHE A 155 -5.09 -16.37 -1.32
CA PHE A 155 -6.25 -16.14 -2.20
C PHE A 155 -5.93 -15.25 -3.42
N LEU A 156 -4.74 -14.62 -3.46
CA LEU A 156 -4.36 -13.72 -4.56
C LEU A 156 -4.39 -14.39 -5.92
N HIS A 157 -4.02 -15.67 -6.02
CA HIS A 157 -4.05 -16.40 -7.30
C HIS A 157 -5.46 -16.47 -7.90
N ARG A 158 -6.50 -16.50 -7.06
CA ARG A 158 -7.91 -16.50 -7.49
C ARG A 158 -8.40 -15.13 -7.93
N VAL A 159 -7.77 -14.05 -7.45
CA VAL A 159 -8.22 -12.67 -7.65
C VAL A 159 -7.42 -11.97 -8.74
N THR A 160 -6.11 -12.13 -8.75
CA THR A 160 -5.16 -11.43 -9.63
C THR A 160 -4.46 -12.36 -10.62
N GLY A 161 -4.72 -13.67 -10.55
CA GLY A 161 -4.18 -14.66 -11.47
C GLY A 161 -2.65 -14.66 -11.47
N LYS A 162 -2.06 -14.47 -12.66
CA LYS A 162 -0.60 -14.47 -12.86
C LYS A 162 0.15 -13.37 -12.07
N HIS A 163 -0.53 -12.30 -11.65
CA HIS A 163 0.07 -11.20 -10.90
C HIS A 163 0.19 -11.47 -9.39
N ALA A 164 -0.37 -12.57 -8.88
CA ALA A 164 -0.35 -12.87 -7.44
C ALA A 164 1.07 -12.93 -6.85
N GLN A 165 2.01 -13.54 -7.56
CA GLN A 165 3.38 -13.70 -7.07
C GLN A 165 4.14 -12.37 -7.04
N GLU A 166 3.81 -11.45 -7.95
CA GLU A 166 4.37 -10.10 -7.97
C GLU A 166 4.03 -9.36 -6.68
N THR A 167 2.76 -9.35 -6.27
CA THR A 167 2.30 -8.71 -5.04
C THR A 167 2.88 -9.36 -3.79
N ILE A 168 2.95 -10.70 -3.75
CA ILE A 168 3.55 -11.42 -2.61
C ILE A 168 5.03 -11.07 -2.46
N ALA A 169 5.78 -11.06 -3.57
CA ALA A 169 7.18 -10.68 -3.58
C ALA A 169 7.38 -9.20 -3.20
N TYR A 170 6.48 -8.32 -3.67
CA TYR A 170 6.49 -6.90 -3.34
C TYR A 170 6.36 -6.66 -1.83
N VAL A 171 5.36 -7.28 -1.17
CA VAL A 171 5.20 -7.18 0.29
C VAL A 171 6.42 -7.75 1.02
N ARG A 172 6.93 -8.92 0.59
CA ARG A 172 8.11 -9.54 1.21
C ARG A 172 9.34 -8.63 1.14
N ARG A 173 9.57 -7.95 0.02
CA ARG A 173 10.73 -7.05 -0.16
C ARG A 173 10.70 -5.83 0.76
N ILE A 174 9.51 -5.36 1.14
CA ILE A 174 9.33 -4.18 1.99
C ILE A 174 9.32 -4.57 3.48
N MET A 175 8.79 -5.75 3.80
CA MET A 175 8.54 -6.19 5.17
C MET A 175 9.55 -7.18 5.73
N GLY A 176 10.35 -7.84 4.87
CA GLY A 176 11.50 -8.65 5.27
C GLY A 176 12.70 -7.78 5.61
#